data_AF-A0A3A9BPP2-F1
#
_entry.id   AF-A0A3A9BPP2-F1
#
_cell.length_a   1.000
_cell.length_b   1.000
_cell.length_c   1.000
_cell.angle_alpha   90.00
_cell.angle_beta   90.00
_cell.angle_gamma   90.00
#
_symmetry.space_group_name_H-M   'P 1'
#
loop_
_entity.id
_entity.type
_entity.pdbx_description
1 polymer ?
#
loop_
_entity_poly.entity_id
_entity_poly.type
_entity_poly.pdbx_seq_one_letter_code
_entity_poly.pdbx_strand_id
1 'polypeptide(L)'
;MRKSLFRIVDVLELCIAYIFCFFLNVLLDYAKTLDLDSYILKAFVKNFIDYQPLIVLLFTFIVIVFHYQMLHRKKAEIFCKILVGDTVFHITIRYALDCIMILAFAYILSVLANVYLNFNLTSSLYLVPILITYILISARQVRKYENF
;
A
#
# COMPACT_ATOMS: atom_id res chain seq x y z
N MET A 1 -1.46 -27.68 -3.97
CA MET A 1 -1.22 -26.67 -5.04
C MET A 1 -0.96 -25.30 -4.43
N ARG A 2 0.27 -24.78 -4.55
CA ARG A 2 0.62 -23.39 -4.25
C ARG A 2 0.03 -22.51 -5.35
N LYS A 3 -1.14 -21.90 -5.13
CA LYS A 3 -1.65 -20.81 -5.95
C LYS A 3 -1.93 -19.63 -5.02
N SER A 4 -1.38 -18.47 -5.35
CA SER A 4 -1.73 -17.20 -4.70
C SER A 4 -3.26 -17.08 -4.63
N LEU A 5 -3.77 -16.54 -3.53
CA LEU A 5 -5.19 -16.25 -3.38
C LEU A 5 -5.65 -15.16 -4.37
N PHE A 6 -4.71 -14.38 -4.88
CA PHE A 6 -4.98 -13.24 -5.73
C PHE A 6 -5.03 -13.61 -7.20
N ARG A 7 -5.98 -13.01 -7.93
CA ARG A 7 -5.86 -12.94 -9.38
C ARG A 7 -4.76 -11.94 -9.71
N ILE A 8 -4.10 -12.15 -10.85
CA ILE A 8 -3.04 -11.26 -11.35
C ILE A 8 -3.54 -9.81 -11.43
N VAL A 9 -4.80 -9.60 -11.81
CA VAL A 9 -5.43 -8.27 -11.85
C VAL A 9 -5.45 -7.61 -10.47
N ASP A 10 -5.85 -8.34 -9.42
CA ASP A 10 -5.92 -7.80 -8.06
C ASP A 10 -4.50 -7.49 -7.51
N VAL A 11 -3.51 -8.32 -7.87
CA VAL A 11 -2.09 -8.06 -7.56
C VAL A 11 -1.61 -6.77 -8.21
N LEU A 12 -1.96 -6.55 -9.49
CA LEU A 12 -1.59 -5.35 -10.22
C LEU A 12 -2.28 -4.10 -9.65
N GLU A 13 -3.58 -4.15 -9.34
CA GLU A 13 -4.32 -3.05 -8.72
C GLU A 13 -3.64 -2.61 -7.39
N LEU A 14 -3.33 -3.57 -6.51
CA LEU A 14 -2.70 -3.28 -5.23
C LEU A 14 -1.24 -2.79 -5.40
N CYS A 15 -0.50 -3.37 -6.35
CA CYS A 15 0.86 -2.95 -6.66
C CYS A 15 0.89 -1.49 -7.15
N ILE A 16 -0.01 -1.12 -8.06
CA ILE A 16 -0.15 0.25 -8.57
C ILE A 16 -0.49 1.21 -7.41
N ALA A 17 -1.41 0.82 -6.52
CA ALA A 17 -1.77 1.65 -5.37
C ALA A 17 -0.57 1.91 -4.44
N TYR A 18 0.23 0.88 -4.12
CA TYR A 18 1.44 1.06 -3.31
C TYR A 18 2.49 1.91 -4.02
N ILE A 19 2.78 1.63 -5.29
CA ILE A 19 3.74 2.40 -6.10
C ILE A 19 3.31 3.87 -6.14
N PHE A 20 2.02 4.15 -6.31
CA PHE A 20 1.50 5.51 -6.33
C PHE A 20 1.73 6.25 -5.00
N CYS A 21 1.50 5.59 -3.85
CA CYS A 21 1.80 6.18 -2.54
C CYS A 21 3.29 6.51 -2.37
N PHE A 22 4.18 5.58 -2.74
CA PHE A 22 5.62 5.82 -2.67
C PHE A 22 6.07 6.90 -3.66
N PHE A 23 5.53 6.89 -4.88
CA PHE A 23 5.83 7.87 -5.91
C PHE A 23 5.44 9.29 -5.49
N LEU A 24 4.25 9.48 -4.91
CA LEU A 24 3.83 10.77 -4.38
C LEU A 24 4.78 11.29 -3.30
N ASN A 25 5.26 10.39 -2.43
CA ASN A 25 6.23 10.78 -1.40
C ASN A 25 7.56 11.23 -2.01
N VAL A 26 8.08 10.48 -2.98
CA VAL A 26 9.30 10.85 -3.72
C VAL A 26 9.11 12.16 -4.48
N LEU A 27 7.95 12.38 -5.09
CA LEU A 27 7.63 13.61 -5.82
C LEU A 27 7.61 14.84 -4.90
N LEU A 28 7.07 14.70 -3.69
CA LEU A 28 7.07 15.77 -2.69
C LEU A 28 8.48 16.04 -2.15
N ASP A 29 9.28 14.99 -1.96
CA ASP A 29 10.69 15.15 -1.59
C ASP A 29 11.51 15.79 -2.73
N TYR A 30 11.20 15.48 -3.99
CA TYR A 30 11.76 16.17 -5.15
C TYR A 30 11.40 17.65 -5.18
N ALA A 31 10.15 17.99 -4.90
CA ALA A 31 9.68 19.37 -4.86
C ALA A 31 10.42 20.23 -3.83
N LYS A 32 10.94 19.64 -2.75
CA LYS A 32 11.79 20.34 -1.76
C LYS A 32 13.13 20.77 -2.33
N THR A 33 13.66 20.04 -3.30
CA THR A 33 14.97 20.30 -3.90
C THR A 33 14.94 21.26 -5.09
N LEU A 34 13.75 21.56 -5.61
CA LEU A 34 13.58 22.55 -6.66
C LEU A 34 13.76 23.96 -6.08
N ASP A 35 14.78 24.67 -6.54
CA ASP A 35 14.86 26.11 -6.32
C ASP A 35 14.01 26.81 -7.38
N LEU A 36 12.84 27.31 -6.97
CA LEU A 36 11.89 27.97 -7.84
C LEU A 36 12.14 29.48 -7.81
N ASP A 37 12.44 30.05 -8.99
CA ASP A 37 12.69 31.49 -9.16
C ASP A 37 11.46 32.37 -8.85
N SER A 38 10.26 31.82 -9.04
CA SER A 38 9.01 32.55 -8.77
C SER A 38 8.58 32.46 -7.31
N TYR A 39 8.50 33.61 -6.64
CA TYR A 39 8.05 33.73 -5.25
C TYR A 39 6.66 33.11 -5.01
N ILE A 40 5.72 33.35 -5.94
CA ILE A 40 4.33 32.85 -5.82
C ILE A 40 4.30 31.32 -5.90
N LEU A 41 5.05 30.75 -6.84
CA LEU A 41 5.13 29.29 -7.01
C LEU A 41 5.82 28.63 -5.81
N LYS A 42 6.89 29.24 -5.29
CA LYS A 42 7.60 28.78 -4.10
C LYS A 42 6.70 28.76 -2.87
N ALA A 43 5.91 29.82 -2.65
CA ALA A 43 4.96 29.89 -1.54
C ALA A 43 3.85 28.82 -1.66
N PHE A 44 3.34 28.59 -2.87
CA PHE A 44 2.33 27.55 -3.12
C PHE A 44 2.89 26.15 -2.81
N VAL A 45 4.05 25.79 -3.39
CA VAL A 45 4.68 24.47 -3.21
C VAL A 45 5.07 24.24 -1.75
N LYS A 46 5.51 25.28 -1.03
CA LYS A 46 5.84 25.18 0.39
C LYS A 46 4.67 24.69 1.25
N ASN A 47 3.44 25.13 0.97
CA ASN A 47 2.26 24.62 1.67
C ASN A 47 2.09 23.11 1.48
N PHE A 48 2.33 22.57 0.27
CA PHE A 48 2.25 21.12 0.03
C PHE A 48 3.36 20.35 0.75
N ILE A 49 4.55 20.94 0.85
CA ILE A 49 5.67 20.35 1.60
C ILE A 49 5.35 20.29 3.10
N ASP A 50 4.81 21.37 3.67
CA ASP A 50 4.49 21.44 5.10
C ASP A 50 3.35 20.46 5.47
N TYR A 51 2.39 20.26 4.56
CA TYR A 51 1.30 19.29 4.73
C TYR A 51 1.58 17.90 4.10
N GLN A 52 2.80 17.61 3.66
CA GLN A 52 3.20 16.33 3.06
C GLN A 52 2.71 15.10 3.85
N PRO A 53 2.93 14.96 5.17
CA PRO A 53 2.49 13.77 5.89
C PRO A 53 0.97 13.59 5.86
N LEU A 54 0.20 14.69 5.86
CA LEU A 54 -1.26 14.68 5.84
C LEU A 54 -1.77 14.29 4.45
N ILE A 55 -1.15 14.81 3.39
CA ILE A 55 -1.45 14.44 2.00
C ILE A 55 -1.18 12.95 1.79
N VAL A 56 0.01 12.47 2.19
CA VAL A 56 0.39 11.06 2.06
C VAL A 56 -0.59 10.16 2.82
N LEU A 57 -0.97 10.54 4.05
CA LEU A 57 -1.96 9.81 4.85
C LEU A 57 -3.34 9.75 4.16
N LEU A 58 -3.76 10.81 3.46
CA LEU A 58 -5.02 10.79 2.71
C LEU A 58 -4.97 9.78 1.55
N PHE A 59 -3.83 9.67 0.87
CA PHE A 59 -3.65 8.68 -0.19
C PHE A 59 -3.55 7.25 0.34
N THR A 60 -3.02 7.04 1.54
CA THR A 60 -3.01 5.69 2.12
C THR A 60 -4.41 5.17 2.45
N PHE A 61 -5.41 6.04 2.68
CA PHE A 61 -6.81 5.60 2.80
C PHE A 61 -7.33 4.93 1.52
N ILE A 62 -6.90 5.37 0.34
CA ILE A 62 -7.29 4.76 -0.93
C ILE A 62 -6.83 3.30 -0.97
N VAL A 63 -5.63 3.01 -0.47
CA VAL A 63 -5.08 1.65 -0.38
C VAL A 63 -5.96 0.73 0.48
N ILE A 64 -6.55 1.25 1.56
CA ILE A 64 -7.50 0.50 2.41
C ILE A 64 -8.73 0.11 1.60
N VAL A 65 -9.27 1.03 0.78
CA VAL A 65 -10.43 0.76 -0.07
C VAL A 65 -10.12 -0.35 -1.07
N PHE A 66 -8.93 -0.34 -1.69
CA PHE A 66 -8.49 -1.42 -2.57
C PHE A 66 -8.37 -2.77 -1.86
N HIS A 67 -7.79 -2.81 -0.65
CA HIS A 67 -7.78 -4.02 0.18
C HIS A 67 -9.18 -4.54 0.47
N TYR A 68 -10.13 -3.66 0.79
CA TYR A 68 -11.52 -4.04 1.04
C TYR A 68 -12.21 -4.57 -0.21
N GLN A 69 -12.06 -3.88 -1.35
CA GLN A 69 -12.66 -4.26 -2.62
C GLN A 69 -12.14 -5.64 -3.07
N MET A 70 -10.84 -5.87 -2.96
CA MET A 70 -10.19 -7.15 -3.24
C MET A 70 -10.76 -8.27 -2.36
N LEU A 71 -10.88 -8.04 -1.04
CA LEU A 71 -11.42 -9.03 -0.12
C LEU A 71 -12.88 -9.36 -0.44
N HIS A 72 -13.68 -8.36 -0.79
CA HIS A 72 -15.09 -8.54 -1.16
C HIS A 72 -15.26 -9.39 -2.43
N ARG A 73 -14.47 -9.14 -3.48
CA ARG A 73 -14.45 -9.95 -4.72
C ARG A 73 -14.12 -11.43 -4.45
N LYS A 74 -13.36 -11.70 -3.39
CA LYS A 74 -12.86 -13.03 -3.02
C LYS A 74 -13.70 -13.75 -1.96
N LYS A 75 -14.79 -13.15 -1.48
CA LYS A 75 -15.67 -13.73 -0.45
C LYS A 75 -16.10 -15.16 -0.80
N ALA A 76 -16.56 -15.40 -2.03
CA ALA A 76 -17.02 -16.72 -2.47
C ALA A 76 -15.90 -17.76 -2.51
N GLU A 77 -14.71 -17.41 -3.01
CA GLU A 77 -13.56 -18.33 -3.03
C GLU A 77 -13.07 -18.68 -1.61
N ILE A 78 -13.05 -17.71 -0.70
CA ILE A 78 -12.68 -17.91 0.71
C ILE A 78 -13.70 -18.84 1.38
N PHE A 79 -15.00 -18.60 1.19
CA PHE A 79 -16.06 -19.44 1.73
C PHE A 79 -15.98 -20.89 1.21
N CYS A 80 -15.79 -21.08 -0.09
CA CYS A 80 -15.62 -22.42 -0.66
C CYS A 80 -14.40 -23.16 -0.08
N LYS A 81 -13.28 -22.47 0.19
CA LYS A 81 -12.11 -23.09 0.82
C LYS A 81 -12.38 -23.52 2.26
N ILE A 82 -13.12 -22.70 3.02
CA ILE A 82 -13.54 -23.04 4.39
C ILE A 82 -14.44 -24.28 4.36
N LEU A 83 -15.40 -24.35 3.43
CA LEU A 83 -16.32 -25.48 3.29
C LEU A 83 -15.60 -26.80 2.95
N VAL A 84 -14.50 -26.75 2.20
CA VAL A 84 -13.66 -27.91 1.86
C VAL A 84 -12.72 -28.30 3.03
N GLY A 85 -12.77 -27.58 4.15
CA GLY A 85 -12.02 -27.89 5.37
C GLY A 85 -10.72 -27.12 5.55
N ASP A 86 -10.47 -26.06 4.77
CA ASP A 86 -9.34 -25.15 5.02
C ASP A 86 -9.63 -24.26 6.23
N THR A 87 -8.60 -23.91 6.99
CA THR A 87 -8.77 -23.06 8.19
C THR A 87 -8.65 -21.59 7.84
N VAL A 88 -9.52 -20.76 8.44
CA VAL A 88 -9.52 -19.30 8.28
C VAL A 88 -8.15 -18.69 8.61
N PHE A 89 -7.44 -19.28 9.59
CA PHE A 89 -6.09 -18.87 9.98
C PHE A 89 -5.06 -19.06 8.84
N HIS A 90 -5.06 -20.22 8.16
CA HIS A 90 -4.16 -20.48 7.05
C HIS A 90 -4.44 -19.55 5.86
N ILE A 91 -5.72 -19.25 5.58
CA ILE A 91 -6.11 -18.31 4.53
C ILE A 91 -5.63 -16.89 4.87
N THR A 92 -5.81 -16.47 6.11
CA THR A 92 -5.40 -15.13 6.60
C THR A 92 -3.89 -14.94 6.51
N ILE A 93 -3.09 -15.93 6.94
CA ILE A 93 -1.62 -15.87 6.84
C ILE A 93 -1.18 -15.76 5.38
N ARG A 94 -1.78 -16.56 4.48
CA ARG A 94 -1.44 -16.51 3.05
C ARG A 94 -1.76 -15.16 2.43
N TYR A 95 -2.94 -14.60 2.74
CA TYR A 95 -3.32 -13.26 2.30
C TYR A 95 -2.32 -12.20 2.79
N ALA A 96 -1.96 -12.23 4.08
CA ALA A 96 -1.02 -11.28 4.66
C ALA A 96 0.37 -11.39 4.00
N LEU A 97 0.87 -12.61 3.80
CA LEU A 97 2.16 -12.85 3.15
C LEU A 97 2.17 -12.36 1.70
N ASP A 98 1.12 -12.65 0.92
CA ASP A 98 1.00 -12.18 -0.46
C ASP A 98 1.00 -10.64 -0.52
N CYS A 99 0.24 -9.96 0.36
CA CYS A 99 0.25 -8.49 0.47
C CYS A 99 1.62 -7.93 0.89
N ILE A 100 2.30 -8.57 1.84
CA ILE A 100 3.64 -8.17 2.30
C ILE A 100 4.66 -8.31 1.16
N MET A 101 4.58 -9.37 0.35
CA MET A 101 5.47 -9.53 -0.81
C MET A 101 5.28 -8.41 -1.84
N ILE A 102 4.03 -8.02 -2.14
CA ILE A 102 3.73 -6.91 -3.05
C ILE A 102 4.23 -5.58 -2.47
N LEU A 103 4.03 -5.36 -1.17
CA LEU A 103 4.53 -4.17 -0.47
C LEU A 103 6.06 -4.10 -0.50
N ALA A 104 6.74 -5.22 -0.23
CA ALA A 104 8.19 -5.31 -0.27
C ALA A 104 8.74 -4.97 -1.67
N PHE A 105 8.10 -5.48 -2.72
CA PHE A 105 8.45 -5.14 -4.10
C PHE A 105 8.32 -3.65 -4.39
N ALA A 106 7.17 -3.04 -4.04
CA ALA A 106 6.95 -1.61 -4.23
C ALA A 106 7.94 -0.76 -3.41
N TYR A 107 8.28 -1.19 -2.20
CA TYR A 107 9.25 -0.51 -1.35
C TYR A 107 10.67 -0.56 -1.93
N ILE A 108 11.12 -1.71 -2.44
CA ILE A 108 12.44 -1.82 -3.09
C ILE A 108 12.53 -0.86 -4.28
N LEU A 109 11.47 -0.79 -5.10
CA LEU A 109 11.40 0.15 -6.22
C LEU A 109 11.52 1.61 -5.75
N SER A 110 10.84 1.95 -4.65
CA SER A 110 10.94 3.27 -4.03
C SER A 110 12.35 3.57 -3.50
N VAL A 111 13.00 2.62 -2.85
CA VAL A 111 14.37 2.79 -2.34
C VAL A 111 15.34 3.05 -3.50
N LEU A 112 15.23 2.29 -4.59
CA LEU A 112 16.04 2.51 -5.79
C LEU A 112 15.85 3.93 -6.36
N ALA A 113 14.61 4.42 -6.42
CA ALA A 113 14.32 5.77 -6.87
C ALA A 113 14.92 6.84 -5.93
N ASN A 114 14.81 6.66 -4.61
CA ASN A 114 15.37 7.59 -3.62
C ASN A 114 16.91 7.63 -3.67
N VAL A 115 17.56 6.47 -3.84
CA VAL A 115 19.02 6.39 -4.00
C VAL A 115 19.46 7.08 -5.29
N TYR A 116 18.74 6.86 -6.40
CA TYR A 116 19.04 7.52 -7.68
C TYR A 116 18.94 9.05 -7.58
N LEU A 117 17.95 9.56 -6.83
CA LEU A 117 17.73 11.00 -6.63
C LEU A 117 18.49 11.60 -5.44
N ASN A 118 19.28 10.80 -4.70
CA ASN A 118 19.98 11.20 -3.46
C ASN A 118 19.06 11.80 -2.38
N PHE A 119 17.83 11.28 -2.25
CA PHE A 119 16.88 11.71 -1.22
C PHE A 119 16.96 10.87 0.06
N ASN A 120 16.50 11.48 1.15
CA ASN A 120 16.57 10.86 2.46
C ASN A 120 15.49 9.76 2.61
N LEU A 121 15.90 8.57 3.04
CA LEU A 121 15.02 7.38 3.10
C LEU A 121 13.99 7.43 4.24
N THR A 122 14.15 8.36 5.17
CA THR A 122 13.35 8.48 6.39
C THR A 122 11.86 8.62 6.10
N SER A 123 11.48 9.46 5.13
CA SER A 123 10.08 9.66 4.73
C SER A 123 9.44 8.38 4.22
N SER A 124 10.17 7.62 3.39
CA SER A 124 9.69 6.36 2.80
C SER A 124 9.61 5.24 3.85
N LEU A 125 10.46 5.26 4.88
CA LEU A 125 10.41 4.32 5.99
C LEU A 125 9.16 4.47 6.84
N TYR A 126 8.62 5.68 7.03
CA TYR A 126 7.39 5.90 7.80
C TYR A 126 6.12 5.36 7.11
N LEU A 127 6.13 5.26 5.79
CA LEU A 127 5.02 4.71 5.00
C LEU A 127 4.86 3.20 5.17
N VAL A 128 5.97 2.47 5.33
CA VAL A 128 5.97 1.01 5.48
C VAL A 128 5.13 0.54 6.68
N PRO A 129 5.34 1.00 7.93
CA PRO A 129 4.55 0.55 9.07
C PRO A 129 3.08 0.93 8.94
N ILE A 130 2.75 2.09 8.34
CA ILE A 130 1.37 2.49 8.07
C ILE A 130 0.69 1.48 7.15
N LEU A 131 1.32 1.12 6.02
CA LEU A 131 0.78 0.14 5.08
C LEU A 131 0.70 -1.27 5.70
N ILE A 132 1.66 -1.66 6.54
CA ILE A 132 1.59 -2.93 7.30
C ILE A 132 0.37 -2.95 8.23
N THR A 133 0.09 -1.86 8.95
CA THR A 133 -1.11 -1.82 9.82
C THR A 133 -2.40 -2.00 9.03
N TYR A 134 -2.49 -1.48 7.81
CA TYR A 134 -3.66 -1.71 6.94
C TYR A 134 -3.75 -3.15 6.42
N ILE A 135 -2.62 -3.79 6.12
CA ILE A 135 -2.59 -5.22 5.79
C ILE A 135 -3.12 -6.04 6.97
N LEU A 136 -2.71 -5.73 8.21
CA LEU A 136 -3.20 -6.42 9.40
C LEU A 136 -4.69 -6.19 9.65
N ILE A 137 -5.19 -4.96 9.45
CA ILE A 137 -6.62 -4.64 9.59
C ILE A 137 -7.44 -5.40 8.54
N SER A 138 -7.02 -5.40 7.27
CA SER A 138 -7.70 -6.13 6.20
C SER A 138 -7.63 -7.65 6.40
N ALA A 139 -6.50 -8.17 6.89
CA ALA A 139 -6.35 -9.58 7.23
C ALA A 139 -7.32 -9.99 8.36
N ARG A 140 -7.52 -9.15 9.38
CA ARG A 140 -8.54 -9.42 10.43
C ARG A 140 -9.96 -9.50 9.89
N GLN A 141 -10.29 -8.76 8.84
CA GLN A 141 -11.62 -8.82 8.23
C GLN A 141 -11.91 -10.16 7.55
N VAL A 142 -10.89 -10.91 7.14
CA VAL A 142 -11.04 -12.29 6.61
C VAL A 142 -11.74 -13.19 7.64
N ARG A 143 -11.48 -12.96 8.93
CA ARG A 143 -12.08 -13.75 10.03
C ARG A 143 -13.60 -13.55 10.16
N LYS A 144 -14.14 -12.44 9.65
CA LYS A 144 -15.59 -12.18 9.68
C LYS A 144 -16.39 -13.20 8.83
N TYR A 145 -15.74 -13.88 7.89
CA TYR A 145 -16.36 -14.90 7.05
C TYR A 145 -16.47 -16.28 7.73
N GLU A 146 -15.96 -16.43 8.95
CA GLU A 146 -16.10 -17.65 9.77
C GLU A 146 -17.52 -17.82 10.35
N ASN A 147 -18.26 -16.73 10.52
CA ASN A 147 -19.56 -16.70 11.19
C ASN A 147 -20.77 -16.77 10.23
N PHE A 148 -20.58 -17.24 8.99
CA PHE A 148 -21.63 -17.35 7.97
C PHE A 148 -21.83 -18.80 7.53
#